data_AF-A0A1U7IYJ2-F1
#
_entry.id   AF-A0A1U7IYJ2-F1
#
_cell.length_a   1.000
_cell.length_b   1.000
_cell.length_c   1.000
_cell.angle_alpha   90.00
_cell.angle_beta   90.00
_cell.angle_gamma   90.00
#
_symmetry.space_group_name_H-M   'P 1'
#
loop_
_entity.id
_entity.type
_entity.pdbx_description
1 polymer ?
#
loop_
_entity_poly.entity_id
_entity_poly.type
_entity_poly.pdbx_seq_one_letter_code
_entity_poly.pdbx_strand_id
1 'polypeptide(L)'
;MGMPCQVNSLLKLKPDQGYPATLEVGARHRVQKNGYRIFPIDVPLSLVDENWLAHADIVIEKLTWEHQTTSLEFRIDRLYTTPFAAK
;
A
#
# COMPACT_ATOMS: atom_id res chain seq x y z
N MET A 1 -19.53 -21.54 -3.92
CA MET A 1 -19.59 -20.09 -4.22
C MET A 1 -19.00 -19.37 -3.03
N GLY A 2 -17.93 -18.59 -3.19
CA GLY A 2 -17.24 -17.92 -2.09
C GLY A 2 -16.73 -16.54 -2.49
N MET A 3 -16.21 -15.79 -1.53
CA MET A 3 -15.67 -14.45 -1.74
C MET A 3 -14.14 -14.52 -1.92
N PRO A 4 -13.61 -14.49 -3.15
CA PRO A 4 -12.17 -14.49 -3.36
C PRO A 4 -11.60 -13.15 -2.88
N CYS A 5 -10.73 -13.20 -1.88
CA CYS A 5 -10.01 -12.03 -1.38
C CYS A 5 -8.56 -12.39 -1.04
N GLN A 6 -7.68 -11.38 -1.07
CA GLN A 6 -6.29 -11.51 -0.67
C GLN A 6 -6.03 -10.67 0.58
N VAL A 7 -5.44 -11.25 1.62
CA VAL A 7 -4.98 -10.49 2.79
C VAL A 7 -3.56 -10.01 2.53
N ASN A 8 -3.30 -8.73 2.76
CA ASN A 8 -1.99 -8.11 2.59
C ASN A 8 -1.55 -7.41 3.89
N SER A 9 -0.37 -7.79 4.38
CA SER A 9 0.30 -7.20 5.55
C SER A 9 1.29 -6.09 5.18
N LEU A 10 1.51 -5.86 3.89
CA LEU A 10 2.36 -4.80 3.34
C LEU A 10 1.74 -4.26 2.07
N LEU A 11 2.01 -2.99 1.75
CA LEU A 11 1.56 -2.37 0.52
C LEU A 11 2.69 -2.42 -0.52
N LYS A 12 2.75 -3.52 -1.27
CA LYS A 12 3.59 -3.59 -2.46
C LYS A 12 2.96 -2.74 -3.57
N LEU A 13 3.67 -1.84 -4.21
CA LEU A 13 3.18 -1.10 -5.38
C LEU A 13 4.16 -1.22 -6.55
N LYS A 14 3.59 -1.30 -7.74
CA LYS A 14 4.31 -1.15 -9.00
C LYS A 14 4.14 0.29 -9.51
N PRO A 15 5.00 0.78 -10.41
CA PRO A 15 4.86 2.12 -10.98
C PRO A 15 3.47 2.39 -11.61
N ASP A 16 2.91 1.40 -12.30
CA ASP A 16 1.58 1.46 -12.93
C ASP A 16 0.40 1.46 -11.93
N GLN A 17 0.65 1.11 -10.67
CA GLN A 17 -0.34 1.09 -9.59
C GLN A 17 -0.38 2.41 -8.80
N GLY A 18 0.36 3.44 -9.26
CA GLY A 18 0.43 4.74 -8.61
C GLY A 18 1.49 4.80 -7.52
N TYR A 19 2.62 4.10 -7.67
CA TYR A 19 3.76 4.29 -6.77
C TYR A 19 4.16 5.79 -6.78
N PRO A 20 4.25 6.47 -5.61
CA PRO A 20 4.53 7.89 -5.57
C PRO A 20 5.90 8.23 -6.18
N ALA A 21 5.96 9.24 -7.06
CA ALA A 21 7.22 9.72 -7.63
C ALA A 21 8.16 10.34 -6.58
N THR A 22 7.58 10.85 -5.49
CA THR A 22 8.32 11.41 -4.35
C THR A 22 7.66 10.95 -3.07
N LEU A 23 8.46 10.50 -2.11
CA LEU A 23 8.00 10.07 -0.80
C LEU A 23 8.29 11.20 0.19
N GLU A 24 7.23 11.75 0.77
CA GLU A 24 7.30 12.83 1.76
C GLU A 24 6.43 12.47 2.96
N VAL A 25 6.96 12.65 4.18
CA VAL A 25 6.21 12.36 5.41
C VAL A 25 4.96 13.25 5.49
N GLY A 26 3.81 12.63 5.76
CA GLY A 26 2.52 13.30 5.80
C GLY A 26 1.82 13.40 4.45
N ALA A 27 2.51 13.13 3.33
CA ALA A 27 1.88 13.12 2.01
C ALA A 27 0.85 12.00 1.91
N ARG A 28 -0.27 12.30 1.23
CA ARG A 28 -1.36 11.37 0.98
C ARG A 28 -1.34 10.92 -0.46
N HIS A 29 -1.57 9.62 -0.65
CA HIS A 29 -1.59 9.01 -1.97
C HIS A 29 -2.80 8.10 -2.11
N ARG A 30 -3.30 8.02 -3.34
CA ARG A 30 -4.37 7.11 -3.73
C ARG A 30 -3.87 6.13 -4.76
N VAL A 31 -4.10 4.85 -4.50
CA VAL A 31 -3.59 3.76 -5.34
C VAL A 31 -4.66 2.70 -5.57
N GLN A 32 -4.45 1.87 -6.57
CA GLN A 32 -5.39 0.84 -6.96
C GLN A 32 -4.73 -0.52 -7.09
N LYS A 33 -5.52 -1.54 -6.77
CA LYS A 33 -5.13 -2.94 -6.80
C LYS A 33 -6.22 -3.77 -7.45
N ASN A 34 -5.83 -4.69 -8.32
CA ASN A 34 -6.74 -5.68 -8.87
C ASN A 34 -7.14 -6.71 -7.80
N GLY A 35 -8.40 -7.12 -7.84
CA GLY A 35 -9.05 -8.00 -6.89
C GLY A 35 -9.48 -7.31 -5.60
N TYR A 36 -10.28 -8.02 -4.80
CA TYR A 36 -10.62 -7.60 -3.45
C TYR A 36 -9.48 -7.95 -2.50
N ARG A 37 -8.94 -6.93 -1.83
CA ARG A 37 -7.81 -7.04 -0.92
C ARG A 37 -8.14 -6.48 0.44
N ILE A 38 -7.76 -7.22 1.46
CA ILE A 38 -7.91 -6.85 2.87
C ILE A 38 -6.57 -6.30 3.33
N PHE A 39 -6.60 -5.08 3.86
CA PHE A 39 -5.46 -4.44 4.51
C PHE A 39 -5.87 -3.95 5.89
N PRO A 40 -4.95 -3.91 6.86
CA PRO A 40 -5.13 -3.16 8.10
C PRO A 40 -5.35 -1.67 7.81
N ILE A 41 -6.36 -1.07 8.45
CA ILE A 41 -6.66 0.38 8.42
C ILE A 41 -6.21 0.96 9.76
N ASP A 42 -5.71 2.20 9.76
CA ASP A 42 -5.22 2.92 10.95
C ASP A 42 -4.04 2.26 11.68
N VAL A 43 -3.32 1.36 10.99
CA VAL A 43 -2.11 0.69 11.51
C VAL A 43 -0.94 0.92 10.54
N PRO A 44 0.29 1.14 11.05
CA PRO A 44 1.48 1.25 10.20
C PRO A 44 1.76 -0.03 9.41
N LEU A 45 2.04 0.14 8.11
CA LEU A 45 2.39 -0.92 7.18
C LEU A 45 3.57 -0.48 6.32
N SER A 46 4.40 -1.42 5.90
CA SER A 46 5.49 -1.12 4.99
C SER A 46 4.99 -0.87 3.57
N LEU A 47 5.39 0.26 2.99
CA LEU A 47 5.31 0.54 1.57
C LEU A 47 6.52 -0.11 0.88
N VAL A 48 6.23 -1.00 -0.06
CA VAL A 48 7.21 -1.87 -0.70
C VAL A 48 7.18 -1.68 -2.22
N ASP A 49 8.33 -1.65 -2.86
CA ASP A 49 8.43 -1.53 -4.32
C ASP A 49 8.32 -2.88 -5.05
N GLU A 50 8.52 -2.86 -6.37
CA GLU A 50 8.50 -4.08 -7.18
C GLU A 50 9.61 -5.09 -6.84
N ASN A 51 10.74 -4.60 -6.33
CA ASN A 51 11.92 -5.36 -5.92
C ASN A 51 11.82 -5.89 -4.49
N TRP A 52 10.66 -5.75 -3.84
CA TRP A 52 10.45 -6.14 -2.45
C TRP A 52 11.29 -5.35 -1.44
N LEU A 53 11.68 -4.13 -1.78
CA LEU A 53 12.33 -3.21 -0.85
C LEU A 53 11.29 -2.31 -0.18
N ALA A 54 11.32 -2.29 1.15
CA ALA A 54 10.51 -1.40 1.96
C ALA A 54 11.17 -0.03 2.03
N HIS A 55 10.40 1.04 1.75
CA HIS A 55 10.89 2.42 1.67
C HIS A 55 10.33 3.32 2.77
N ALA A 56 9.15 2.99 3.28
CA ALA A 56 8.43 3.82 4.23
C ALA A 56 7.46 2.98 5.08
N ASP A 57 7.12 3.49 6.26
CA ASP A 57 5.88 3.14 6.95
C ASP A 57 4.76 4.06 6.47
N ILE A 58 3.61 3.48 6.16
CA ILE A 58 2.39 4.18 5.75
C ILE A 58 1.23 3.78 6.66
N VAL A 59 0.22 4.62 6.72
CA VAL A 59 -1.07 4.30 7.36
C VAL A 59 -2.15 4.40 6.29
N ILE A 60 -2.88 3.31 6.08
CA ILE A 60 -4.05 3.31 5.20
C ILE A 60 -5.20 4.00 5.96
N GLU A 61 -5.70 5.10 5.40
CA GLU A 61 -6.79 5.92 5.95
C GLU A 61 -8.16 5.48 5.37
N LYS A 62 -8.17 4.91 4.16
CA LYS A 62 -9.41 4.45 3.52
C LYS A 62 -9.16 3.28 2.58
N LEU A 63 -10.11 2.35 2.56
CA LEU A 63 -10.16 1.22 1.64
C LEU A 63 -11.55 1.13 1.02
N THR A 64 -11.64 0.93 -0.29
CA THR A 64 -12.91 0.78 -1.01
C THR A 64 -12.81 -0.36 -2.00
N TRP A 65 -13.77 -1.28 -1.96
CA TRP A 65 -13.95 -2.35 -2.94
C TRP A 65 -15.05 -1.98 -3.92
N GLU A 66 -14.72 -2.02 -5.20
CA GLU A 66 -15.66 -1.72 -6.27
C GLU A 66 -15.19 -2.39 -7.55
N HIS A 67 -16.09 -3.00 -8.33
CA HIS A 67 -15.79 -3.59 -9.64
C HIS A 67 -14.54 -4.50 -9.69
N GLN A 68 -14.36 -5.39 -8.70
CA GLN A 68 -13.16 -6.25 -8.55
C GLN A 68 -11.83 -5.47 -8.40
N THR A 69 -11.89 -4.25 -7.90
CA THR A 69 -10.75 -3.39 -7.61
C THR A 69 -10.77 -2.99 -6.14
N THR A 70 -9.59 -2.89 -5.54
CA THR A 70 -9.39 -2.26 -4.24
C THR A 70 -8.71 -0.92 -4.44
N SER A 71 -9.40 0.17 -4.12
CA SER A 71 -8.81 1.51 -4.00
C SER A 71 -8.36 1.74 -2.57
N LEU A 72 -7.16 2.28 -2.40
CA LEU A 72 -6.57 2.61 -1.10
C LEU A 72 -6.20 4.08 -1.08
N GLU A 73 -6.49 4.76 0.02
CA GLU A 73 -5.93 6.07 0.34
C GLU A 73 -5.06 5.89 1.59
N PHE A 74 -3.80 6.33 1.52
CA PHE A 74 -2.85 6.19 2.61
C PHE A 74 -2.01 7.44 2.78
N ARG A 75 -1.47 7.62 3.98
CA ARG A 75 -0.51 8.64 4.33
C ARG A 75 0.85 8.03 4.62
N ILE A 76 1.92 8.70 4.19
CA ILE A 76 3.28 8.34 4.61
C ILE A 76 3.50 8.78 6.05
N ASP A 77 3.87 7.86 6.92
CA ASP A 77 4.10 8.13 8.34
C ASP A 77 5.59 8.28 8.65
N ARG A 78 6.43 7.43 8.05
CA ARG A 78 7.88 7.46 8.24
C ARG A 78 8.61 7.05 6.96
N LEU A 79 9.72 7.70 6.65
CA LEU A 79 10.65 7.28 5.60
C LEU A 79 11.84 6.53 6.20
N TYR A 80 12.33 5.52 5.50
CA TYR A 80 13.56 4.85 5.88
C TYR A 80 14.75 5.51 5.19
N THR A 81 15.83 5.72 5.94
CA THR A 81 17.08 6.27 5.39
C THR A 81 17.72 5.33 4.35
N THR A 82 17.51 4.03 4.51
CA THR A 82 17.99 3.01 3.58
C THR A 82 16.90 1.97 3.39
N PRO A 83 16.45 1.72 2.14
CA PRO A 83 15.48 0.67 1.87
C PRO A 83 16.03 -0.70 2.25
N PHE A 84 15.16 -1.59 2.72
CA PHE A 84 15.54 -2.95 3.12
C PHE A 84 14.55 -3.98 2.59
N ALA A 85 15.01 -5.23 2.41
CA ALA A 85 14.15 -6.29 1.92
C ALA A 85 13.03 -6.61 2.92
N ALA A 86 11.79 -6.54 2.45
CA ALA A 86 10.62 -6.97 3.21
C ALA A 86 10.65 -8.51 3.39
N LYS A 87 10.39 -8.99 4.61
CA LYS A 87 10.32 -10.42 4.94
C LYS A 87 8.90 -10.96 4.84
#